data_AF-A0A7Y3XL43-F1
#
_entry.id   AF-A0A7Y3XL43-F1
#
_cell.length_a   1.000
_cell.length_b   1.000
_cell.length_c   1.000
_cell.angle_alpha   90.00
_cell.angle_beta   90.00
_cell.angle_gamma   90.00
#
_symmetry.space_group_name_H-M   'P 1'
#
loop_
_entity.id
_entity.type
_entity.pdbx_description
1 polymer ?
#
loop_
_entity_poly.entity_id
_entity_poly.type
_entity_poly.pdbx_seq_one_letter_code
_entity_poly.pdbx_strand_id
1 'polypeptide(L)'
;MDSKKQTKINNRQKMDIASLSLDKVTLRKFCDILQERANSAAEIELGFFKRNEQSHGEYEDNRKTLRESFKLKITISGKDGEQLWGSIVEVFDSANFPEEVRSLYVDSESTLRHVHNYYPHNSFQIFLDFNKPKIFDMSLLPSQGTPNQSKIEVQGYDATWVNGVFSELKQFIDKRSSTLSIVHSHSIYDILLLVLGFPSSFWVCSKLSNQIETAFESGSVFVINALYLYVFVITLFIFRVLFHYIRWVCPLVEYQSKDNKIFAHRAVSALLCIGWFGQIAYDVVKWLFKT
;
A
#
# COMPACT_ATOMS: atom_id res chain seq x y z
N MET A 1 4.87 -53.34 9.26
CA MET A 1 4.25 -52.27 10.05
C MET A 1 4.02 -51.10 9.12
N ASP A 2 2.80 -50.94 8.62
CA ASP A 2 2.42 -49.81 7.77
C ASP A 2 2.54 -48.52 8.57
N SER A 3 3.56 -47.73 8.24
CA SER A 3 3.68 -46.34 8.66
C SER A 3 2.38 -45.63 8.26
N LYS A 4 1.52 -45.32 9.23
CA LYS A 4 0.32 -44.52 9.01
C LYS A 4 0.75 -43.26 8.26
N LYS A 5 0.36 -43.18 6.99
CA LYS A 5 0.55 -42.01 6.13
C LYS A 5 -0.04 -40.81 6.89
N GLN A 6 0.80 -40.04 7.56
CA GLN A 6 0.38 -38.81 8.22
C GLN A 6 -0.22 -37.93 7.13
N THR A 7 -1.45 -37.48 7.36
CA THR A 7 -2.14 -36.55 6.47
C THR A 7 -1.26 -35.31 6.34
N LYS A 8 -0.77 -35.02 5.13
CA LYS A 8 0.01 -33.81 4.87
C LYS A 8 -0.96 -32.61 4.93
N ILE A 9 -0.93 -31.88 6.04
CA ILE A 9 -1.70 -30.63 6.20
C ILE A 9 -0.92 -29.52 5.51
N ASN A 10 -1.54 -28.85 4.54
CA ASN A 10 -0.97 -27.66 3.90
C ASN A 10 -1.39 -26.42 4.72
N ASN A 11 -0.43 -25.74 5.33
CA ASN A 11 -0.64 -24.52 6.09
C ASN A 11 -0.53 -23.34 5.13
N ARG A 12 -1.48 -22.40 5.21
CA ARG A 12 -1.49 -21.21 4.36
C ARG A 12 -1.86 -19.99 5.19
N GLN A 13 -1.04 -18.96 5.11
CA GLN A 13 -1.29 -17.67 5.73
C GLN A 13 -1.23 -16.57 4.68
N LYS A 14 -2.16 -15.62 4.82
CA LYS A 14 -2.32 -14.50 3.90
C LYS A 14 -2.59 -13.23 4.68
N MET A 15 -2.08 -12.11 4.17
CA MET A 15 -2.52 -10.79 4.60
C MET A 15 -2.46 -9.80 3.44
N ASP A 16 -3.45 -8.91 3.42
CA ASP A 16 -3.40 -7.70 2.62
C ASP A 16 -2.60 -6.64 3.40
N ILE A 17 -1.78 -5.87 2.69
CA ILE A 17 -0.95 -4.85 3.31
C ILE A 17 -1.78 -3.57 3.45
N ALA A 18 -2.20 -3.24 4.67
CA ALA A 18 -3.00 -2.03 4.90
C ALA A 18 -2.19 -0.76 4.60
N SER A 19 -0.96 -0.66 5.14
CA SER A 19 -0.04 0.41 4.75
C SER A 19 1.43 0.07 4.96
N LEU A 20 2.28 0.70 4.16
CA LEU A 20 3.71 0.42 4.15
C LEU A 20 4.47 1.56 3.47
N SER A 21 5.60 1.99 4.03
CA SER A 21 6.48 2.96 3.37
C SER A 21 7.91 2.43 3.32
N LEU A 22 8.50 2.39 2.13
CA LEU A 22 9.83 1.80 1.89
C LEU A 22 10.65 2.67 0.94
N ASP A 23 11.92 2.89 1.28
CA ASP A 23 12.93 3.41 0.36
C ASP A 23 13.69 2.26 -0.34
N LYS A 24 14.58 2.58 -1.29
CA LYS A 24 15.40 1.59 -2.02
C LYS A 24 16.15 0.65 -1.07
N VAL A 25 16.78 1.20 -0.03
CA VAL A 25 17.64 0.45 0.90
C VAL A 25 16.81 -0.52 1.74
N THR A 26 15.66 -0.08 2.24
CA THR A 26 14.76 -0.88 3.06
C THR A 26 14.04 -1.92 2.22
N LEU A 27 13.71 -1.61 0.96
CA LEU A 27 13.17 -2.58 0.00
C LEU A 27 14.18 -3.68 -0.31
N ARG A 28 15.47 -3.34 -0.48
CA ARG A 28 16.55 -4.34 -0.62
C ARG A 28 16.65 -5.24 0.62
N LYS A 29 16.69 -4.64 1.82
CA LYS A 29 16.71 -5.39 3.09
C LYS A 29 15.51 -6.32 3.23
N PHE A 30 14.33 -5.89 2.77
CA PHE A 30 13.15 -6.74 2.74
C PHE A 30 13.37 -7.97 1.84
N CYS A 31 13.89 -7.79 0.63
CA CYS A 31 14.25 -8.89 -0.25
C CYS A 31 15.35 -9.80 0.34
N ASP A 32 16.32 -9.25 1.07
CA ASP A 32 17.37 -10.04 1.73
C ASP A 32 16.78 -10.97 2.81
N ILE A 33 15.82 -10.48 3.61
CA ILE A 33 15.07 -11.31 4.58
C ILE A 33 14.34 -12.43 3.83
N LEU A 34 13.69 -12.14 2.70
CA LEU A 34 13.03 -13.15 1.89
C LEU A 34 14.01 -14.20 1.37
N GLN A 35 15.20 -13.78 0.93
CA GLN A 35 16.22 -14.70 0.46
C GLN A 35 16.70 -15.63 1.58
N GLU A 36 16.85 -15.12 2.80
CA GLU A 36 17.19 -15.93 3.97
C GLU A 36 16.11 -17.00 4.25
N ARG A 37 14.83 -16.61 4.16
CA ARG A 37 13.71 -17.55 4.33
C ARG A 37 13.59 -18.56 3.19
N ALA A 38 13.90 -18.17 1.96
CA ALA A 38 14.01 -19.08 0.83
C ALA A 38 15.16 -20.09 1.02
N ASN A 39 16.32 -19.63 1.51
CA ASN A 39 17.44 -20.52 1.85
C ASN A 39 17.06 -21.51 2.96
N SER A 40 16.33 -21.06 3.98
CA SER A 40 15.81 -21.95 5.03
C SER A 40 14.85 -23.01 4.47
N ALA A 41 13.98 -22.65 3.53
CA ALA A 41 13.13 -23.62 2.82
C ALA A 41 13.96 -24.61 1.99
N ALA A 42 15.04 -24.14 1.34
CA ALA A 42 15.95 -24.99 0.59
C ALA A 42 16.60 -26.06 1.46
N GLU A 43 17.06 -25.71 2.67
CA GLU A 43 17.63 -26.68 3.60
C GLU A 43 16.62 -27.73 4.08
N ILE A 44 15.36 -27.32 4.28
CA ILE A 44 14.26 -28.27 4.57
C ILE A 44 14.07 -29.23 3.39
N GLU A 45 14.03 -28.74 2.15
CA GLU A 45 13.93 -29.61 0.96
C GLU A 45 15.09 -30.57 0.81
N LEU A 46 16.31 -30.09 1.03
CA LEU A 46 17.51 -30.92 0.96
C LEU A 46 17.52 -32.02 2.01
N GLY A 47 16.88 -31.81 3.17
CA GLY A 47 16.66 -32.84 4.17
C GLY A 47 15.72 -33.96 3.69
N PHE A 48 14.79 -33.66 2.79
CA PHE A 48 13.89 -34.64 2.17
C PHE A 48 14.43 -35.23 0.85
N PHE A 49 15.44 -34.60 0.26
CA PHE A 49 16.03 -35.05 -1.01
C PHE A 49 16.81 -36.36 -0.80
N LYS A 50 16.33 -37.45 -1.42
CA LYS A 50 16.93 -38.79 -1.30
C LYS A 50 17.79 -39.11 -2.50
N ARG A 51 18.93 -39.75 -2.27
CA ARG A 51 19.85 -40.21 -3.32
C ARG A 51 19.23 -41.19 -4.29
N ASN A 52 18.33 -42.06 -3.83
CA ASN A 52 17.70 -43.11 -4.65
C ASN A 52 18.78 -43.89 -5.45
N GLU A 53 18.55 -44.12 -6.74
CA GLU A 53 19.45 -44.86 -7.65
C GLU A 53 20.59 -44.00 -8.23
N GLN A 54 20.72 -42.73 -7.81
CA GLN A 54 21.72 -41.81 -8.36
C GLN A 54 23.14 -42.17 -7.91
N SER A 55 24.11 -41.94 -8.81
CA SER A 55 25.52 -41.98 -8.45
C SER A 55 25.84 -40.90 -7.40
N HIS A 56 26.96 -41.04 -6.69
CA HIS A 56 27.30 -40.07 -5.63
C HIS A 56 27.54 -38.66 -6.20
N GLY A 57 28.19 -38.57 -7.36
CA GLY A 57 28.44 -37.28 -8.04
C GLY A 57 27.13 -36.61 -8.46
N GLU A 58 26.25 -37.34 -9.16
CA GLU A 58 24.95 -36.81 -9.61
C GLU A 58 24.08 -36.34 -8.44
N TYR A 59 24.12 -37.06 -7.31
CA TYR A 59 23.36 -36.68 -6.13
C TYR A 59 23.80 -35.33 -5.56
N GLU A 60 25.12 -35.11 -5.41
CA GLU A 60 25.65 -33.85 -4.89
C GLU A 60 25.43 -32.68 -5.87
N ASP A 61 25.56 -32.93 -7.18
CA ASP A 61 25.27 -31.93 -8.21
C ASP A 61 23.80 -31.52 -8.22
N ASN A 62 22.88 -32.49 -8.05
CA ASN A 62 21.45 -32.21 -7.95
C ASN A 62 21.10 -31.45 -6.68
N ARG A 63 21.73 -31.76 -5.54
CA ARG A 63 21.54 -30.99 -4.29
C ARG A 63 22.02 -29.56 -4.45
N LYS A 64 23.17 -29.35 -5.08
CA LYS A 64 23.69 -28.01 -5.36
C LYS A 64 22.74 -27.24 -6.28
N THR A 65 22.27 -27.88 -7.35
CA THR A 65 21.30 -27.30 -8.28
C THR A 65 20.02 -26.90 -7.54
N LEU A 66 19.44 -27.81 -6.75
CA LEU A 66 18.23 -27.55 -5.97
C LEU A 66 18.42 -26.34 -5.05
N ARG A 67 19.54 -26.27 -4.31
CA ARG A 67 19.86 -25.14 -3.43
C ARG A 67 19.96 -23.83 -4.22
N GLU A 68 20.63 -23.85 -5.37
CA GLU A 68 20.79 -22.67 -6.23
C GLU A 68 19.46 -22.20 -6.84
N SER A 69 18.51 -23.11 -7.09
CA SER A 69 17.17 -22.79 -7.60
C SER A 69 16.30 -22.02 -6.59
N PHE A 70 16.65 -22.01 -5.30
CA PHE A 70 16.00 -21.18 -4.26
C PHE A 70 16.54 -19.73 -4.21
N LYS A 71 17.52 -19.38 -5.05
CA LYS A 71 17.90 -17.97 -5.23
C LYS A 71 16.72 -17.21 -5.85
N LEU A 72 16.26 -16.20 -5.13
CA LEU A 72 15.09 -15.43 -5.52
C LEU A 72 15.38 -14.61 -6.76
N LYS A 73 14.44 -14.65 -7.69
CA LYS A 73 14.35 -13.70 -8.79
C LYS A 73 13.23 -12.73 -8.47
N ILE A 74 13.54 -11.46 -8.49
CA ILE A 74 12.59 -10.39 -8.20
C ILE A 74 12.26 -9.65 -9.47
N THR A 75 11.04 -9.11 -9.52
CA THR A 75 10.61 -8.21 -10.60
C THR A 75 10.27 -6.86 -10.01
N ILE A 76 10.94 -5.81 -10.48
CA ILE A 76 10.62 -4.42 -10.16
C ILE A 76 10.12 -3.76 -11.43
N SER A 77 8.93 -3.17 -11.36
CA SER A 77 8.39 -2.34 -12.43
C SER A 77 8.47 -0.87 -12.03
N GLY A 78 9.00 -0.03 -12.92
CA GLY A 78 8.96 1.43 -12.82
C GLY A 78 7.62 1.99 -13.28
N LYS A 79 7.41 3.29 -13.05
CA LYS A 79 6.20 3.97 -13.55
C LYS A 79 6.26 4.31 -15.04
N ASP A 80 7.45 4.48 -15.60
CA ASP A 80 7.65 4.85 -17.00
C ASP A 80 7.75 3.63 -17.92
N GLY A 81 7.39 2.45 -17.40
CA GLY A 81 7.32 1.19 -18.12
C GLY A 81 8.60 0.35 -18.05
N GLU A 82 9.63 0.81 -17.32
CA GLU A 82 10.83 0.01 -17.10
C GLU A 82 10.50 -1.23 -16.28
N GLN A 83 11.16 -2.33 -16.61
CA GLN A 83 11.03 -3.57 -15.86
C GLN A 83 12.41 -4.18 -15.69
N LEU A 84 12.78 -4.40 -14.43
CA LEU A 84 13.99 -5.11 -14.05
C LEU A 84 13.62 -6.47 -13.49
N TRP A 85 14.27 -7.50 -14.00
CA TRP A 85 14.10 -8.87 -13.56
C TRP A 85 15.47 -9.51 -13.38
N GLY A 86 15.68 -10.19 -12.26
CA GLY A 86 16.95 -10.84 -11.96
C GLY A 86 17.09 -11.15 -10.47
N SER A 87 18.31 -11.48 -10.06
CA SER A 87 18.64 -11.59 -8.65
C SER A 87 18.52 -10.24 -7.93
N ILE A 88 18.44 -10.29 -6.60
CA ILE A 88 18.35 -9.08 -5.75
C ILE A 88 19.52 -8.13 -6.05
N VAL A 89 20.75 -8.65 -6.16
CA VAL A 89 21.95 -7.84 -6.43
C VAL A 89 21.87 -7.20 -7.81
N GLU A 90 21.61 -7.99 -8.85
CA GLU A 90 21.52 -7.47 -10.23
C GLU A 90 20.47 -6.37 -10.38
N VAL A 91 19.31 -6.54 -9.76
CA VAL A 91 18.21 -5.58 -9.86
C VAL A 91 18.52 -4.31 -9.06
N PHE A 92 18.92 -4.41 -7.78
CA PHE A 92 19.12 -3.23 -6.94
C PHE A 92 20.41 -2.45 -7.25
N ASP A 93 21.44 -3.13 -7.76
CA ASP A 93 22.72 -2.50 -8.14
C ASP A 93 22.73 -2.07 -9.62
N SER A 94 21.66 -2.34 -10.37
CA SER A 94 21.47 -1.82 -11.73
C SER A 94 21.48 -0.30 -11.77
N ALA A 95 22.23 0.26 -12.72
CA ALA A 95 22.19 1.68 -13.05
C ALA A 95 20.81 2.13 -13.58
N ASN A 96 20.02 1.20 -14.10
CA ASN A 96 18.68 1.44 -14.63
C ASN A 96 17.58 1.21 -13.58
N PHE A 97 17.92 1.19 -12.28
CA PHE A 97 16.91 1.06 -11.23
C PHE A 97 15.95 2.25 -11.29
N PRO A 98 14.62 2.02 -11.39
CA PRO A 98 13.67 3.12 -11.59
C PRO A 98 13.64 4.06 -10.38
N GLU A 99 13.62 5.36 -10.63
CA GLU A 99 13.50 6.37 -9.58
C GLU A 99 12.16 6.26 -8.86
N GLU A 100 11.08 5.96 -9.60
CA GLU A 100 9.76 5.68 -9.06
C GLU A 100 9.35 4.23 -9.30
N VAL A 101 9.40 3.41 -8.25
CA VAL A 101 8.91 2.03 -8.31
C VAL A 101 7.38 2.02 -8.32
N ARG A 102 6.81 1.28 -9.28
CA ARG A 102 5.39 0.98 -9.40
C ARG A 102 5.01 -0.27 -8.64
N SER A 103 5.78 -1.35 -8.75
CA SER A 103 5.51 -2.59 -8.05
C SER A 103 6.77 -3.43 -7.82
N LEU A 104 6.71 -4.28 -6.79
CA LEU A 104 7.66 -5.36 -6.55
C LEU A 104 6.89 -6.68 -6.54
N TYR A 105 7.39 -7.67 -7.28
CA TYR A 105 6.91 -9.05 -7.23
C TYR A 105 8.05 -10.00 -6.89
N VAL A 106 7.79 -10.88 -5.91
CA VAL A 106 8.72 -11.93 -5.47
C VAL A 106 7.96 -13.23 -5.32
N ASP A 107 8.50 -14.30 -5.89
CA ASP A 107 7.92 -15.64 -5.85
C ASP A 107 9.04 -16.67 -5.69
N SER A 108 9.06 -17.34 -4.54
CA SER A 108 10.09 -18.31 -4.21
C SER A 108 9.96 -19.64 -4.98
N GLU A 109 8.81 -19.92 -5.58
CA GLU A 109 8.53 -21.18 -6.28
C GLU A 109 8.80 -21.08 -7.79
N SER A 110 8.72 -19.88 -8.35
CA SER A 110 8.80 -19.62 -9.80
C SER A 110 9.93 -20.37 -10.53
N THR A 111 11.19 -20.25 -10.08
CA THR A 111 12.34 -20.91 -10.72
C THR A 111 12.25 -22.43 -10.61
N LEU A 112 11.91 -22.96 -9.43
CA LEU A 112 11.78 -24.40 -9.19
C LEU A 112 10.70 -25.01 -10.09
N ARG A 113 9.53 -24.36 -10.15
CA ARG A 113 8.38 -24.84 -10.91
C ARG A 113 8.59 -24.77 -12.41
N HIS A 114 9.10 -23.64 -12.92
CA HIS A 114 9.16 -23.42 -14.37
C HIS A 114 10.44 -23.95 -15.02
N VAL A 115 11.57 -23.94 -14.31
CA VAL A 115 12.85 -24.41 -14.86
C VAL A 115 13.06 -25.89 -14.56
N HIS A 116 12.68 -26.36 -13.37
CA HIS A 116 13.00 -27.71 -12.91
C HIS A 116 11.77 -28.62 -12.74
N ASN A 117 10.55 -28.12 -13.03
CA ASN A 117 9.29 -28.83 -12.77
C ASN A 117 9.22 -29.40 -11.34
N TYR A 118 9.75 -28.64 -10.38
CA TYR A 118 9.85 -29.02 -8.98
C TYR A 118 8.93 -28.15 -8.13
N TYR A 119 8.15 -28.79 -7.25
CA TYR A 119 7.19 -28.12 -6.38
C TYR A 119 7.71 -28.18 -4.94
N PRO A 120 8.22 -27.06 -4.39
CA PRO A 120 8.71 -27.04 -3.02
C PRO A 120 7.57 -27.23 -2.02
N HIS A 121 7.89 -27.86 -0.88
CA HIS A 121 6.98 -28.05 0.25
C HIS A 121 6.64 -26.73 0.95
N ASN A 122 7.50 -25.72 0.84
CA ASN A 122 7.32 -24.41 1.46
C ASN A 122 7.60 -23.31 0.43
N SER A 123 6.69 -22.37 0.27
CA SER A 123 6.83 -21.24 -0.64
C SER A 123 6.16 -19.97 -0.12
N PHE A 124 6.59 -18.83 -0.65
CA PHE A 124 5.91 -17.56 -0.45
C PHE A 124 5.81 -16.78 -1.75
N GLN A 125 4.76 -15.97 -1.83
CA GLN A 125 4.52 -15.03 -2.91
C GLN A 125 4.20 -13.68 -2.31
N ILE A 126 4.90 -12.65 -2.76
CA ILE A 126 4.75 -11.28 -2.28
C ILE A 126 4.57 -10.36 -3.47
N PHE A 127 3.55 -9.54 -3.38
CA PHE A 127 3.31 -8.46 -4.33
C PHE A 127 3.12 -7.17 -3.54
N LEU A 128 3.95 -6.17 -3.84
CA LEU A 128 3.82 -4.81 -3.32
C LEU A 128 3.43 -3.90 -4.48
N ASP A 129 2.32 -3.20 -4.32
CA ASP A 129 1.79 -2.23 -5.26
C ASP A 129 2.00 -0.82 -4.70
N PHE A 130 2.90 -0.06 -5.32
CA PHE A 130 3.23 1.31 -4.95
C PHE A 130 2.47 2.35 -5.79
N ASN A 131 1.43 1.93 -6.52
CA ASN A 131 0.60 2.86 -7.28
C ASN A 131 -0.10 3.86 -6.35
N LYS A 132 -0.05 5.13 -6.74
CA LYS A 132 -0.79 6.20 -6.07
C LYS A 132 -2.19 6.29 -6.68
N PRO A 133 -3.25 6.57 -5.90
CA PRO A 133 -4.56 6.86 -6.47
C PRO A 133 -4.46 8.10 -7.37
N LYS A 134 -5.27 8.22 -8.42
CA LYS A 134 -5.25 9.44 -9.25
C LYS A 134 -5.81 10.62 -8.45
N ILE A 135 -5.24 11.81 -8.63
CA ILE A 135 -5.62 13.03 -7.87
C ILE A 135 -7.11 13.36 -8.05
N PHE A 136 -7.62 13.20 -9.28
CA PHE A 136 -8.99 13.52 -9.66
C PHE A 136 -9.70 12.31 -10.25
N ASP A 137 -9.79 11.22 -9.49
CA ASP A 137 -10.61 10.08 -9.88
C ASP A 137 -12.05 10.24 -9.40
N MET A 138 -12.88 10.87 -10.23
CA MET A 138 -14.31 11.04 -9.92
C MET A 138 -15.12 9.74 -10.11
N SER A 139 -14.52 8.69 -10.70
CA SER A 139 -15.16 7.38 -10.87
C SER A 139 -15.19 6.59 -9.58
N LEU A 140 -14.21 6.79 -8.71
CA LEU A 140 -14.17 6.21 -7.37
C LEU A 140 -15.06 7.02 -6.41
N LEU A 141 -15.99 6.33 -5.77
CA LEU A 141 -16.79 6.93 -4.70
C LEU A 141 -15.86 7.20 -3.51
N PRO A 142 -15.84 8.44 -2.96
CA PRO A 142 -14.95 8.77 -1.84
C PRO A 142 -15.16 7.90 -0.60
N SER A 143 -16.37 7.39 -0.39
CA SER A 143 -16.73 6.48 0.70
C SER A 143 -16.09 5.09 0.59
N GLN A 144 -15.68 4.69 -0.61
CA GLN A 144 -14.98 3.43 -0.82
C GLN A 144 -13.52 3.53 -0.37
N GLY A 145 -12.99 2.40 0.10
CA GLY A 145 -11.58 2.27 0.42
C GLY A 145 -10.73 2.39 -0.85
N THR A 146 -9.52 2.91 -0.71
CA THR A 146 -8.61 2.99 -1.87
C THR A 146 -8.15 1.58 -2.25
N PRO A 147 -8.27 1.18 -3.53
CA PRO A 147 -7.84 -0.15 -3.94
C PRO A 147 -6.33 -0.30 -3.71
N ASN A 148 -5.94 -1.42 -3.12
CA ASN A 148 -4.55 -1.80 -2.92
C ASN A 148 -4.42 -3.28 -3.24
N GLN A 149 -3.54 -3.62 -4.17
CA GLN A 149 -3.32 -5.00 -4.59
C GLN A 149 -2.19 -5.69 -3.80
N SER A 150 -1.55 -4.96 -2.89
CA SER A 150 -0.41 -5.46 -2.11
C SER A 150 -0.83 -6.60 -1.19
N LYS A 151 -0.20 -7.77 -1.39
CA LYS A 151 -0.53 -9.01 -0.69
C LYS A 151 0.71 -9.81 -0.34
N ILE A 152 0.66 -10.48 0.80
CA ILE A 152 1.64 -11.49 1.22
C ILE A 152 0.92 -12.81 1.37
N GLU A 153 1.51 -13.85 0.77
CA GLU A 153 1.05 -15.21 0.87
C GLU A 153 2.23 -16.12 1.22
N VAL A 154 2.09 -16.88 2.30
CA VAL A 154 3.07 -17.87 2.75
C VAL A 154 2.34 -19.20 2.88
N GLN A 155 2.88 -20.25 2.31
CA GLN A 155 2.26 -21.58 2.35
C GLN A 155 3.29 -22.69 2.47
N GLY A 156 2.87 -23.81 3.02
CA GLY A 156 3.70 -25.01 3.05
C GLY A 156 3.27 -26.07 4.04
N TYR A 157 3.97 -27.19 4.00
CA TYR A 157 3.69 -28.34 4.87
C TYR A 157 4.33 -28.21 6.27
N ASP A 158 5.36 -27.37 6.42
CA ASP A 158 5.96 -27.08 7.72
C ASP A 158 5.26 -25.88 8.39
N ALA A 159 4.39 -26.17 9.35
CA ALA A 159 3.65 -25.14 10.09
C ALA A 159 4.58 -24.17 10.86
N THR A 160 5.71 -24.66 11.37
CA THR A 160 6.65 -23.83 12.12
C THR A 160 7.31 -22.82 11.19
N TRP A 161 7.75 -23.27 10.02
CA TRP A 161 8.32 -22.40 8.99
C TRP A 161 7.30 -21.37 8.50
N VAL A 162 6.07 -21.80 8.14
CA VAL A 162 5.01 -20.90 7.64
C VAL A 162 4.69 -19.81 8.65
N ASN A 163 4.47 -20.17 9.92
CA ASN A 163 4.17 -19.22 10.98
C ASN A 163 5.35 -18.27 11.25
N GLY A 164 6.59 -18.79 11.24
CA GLY A 164 7.80 -18.00 11.47
C GLY A 164 8.01 -16.94 10.39
N VAL A 165 7.95 -17.34 9.12
CA VAL A 165 8.08 -16.41 7.98
C VAL A 165 6.95 -15.38 8.02
N PHE A 166 5.69 -15.81 8.15
CA PHE A 166 4.57 -14.87 8.14
C PHE A 166 4.63 -13.86 9.29
N SER A 167 4.97 -14.30 10.50
CA SER A 167 5.10 -13.41 11.66
C SER A 167 6.22 -12.39 11.48
N GLU A 168 7.35 -12.77 10.91
CA GLU A 168 8.45 -11.84 10.65
C GLU A 168 8.07 -10.81 9.57
N LEU A 169 7.45 -11.24 8.48
CA LEU A 169 6.99 -10.34 7.41
C LEU A 169 5.94 -9.37 7.94
N LYS A 170 4.99 -9.85 8.75
CA LYS A 170 4.00 -9.02 9.43
C LYS A 170 4.67 -8.01 10.34
N GLN A 171 5.63 -8.43 11.17
CA GLN A 171 6.37 -7.52 12.04
C GLN A 171 7.16 -6.47 11.25
N PHE A 172 7.75 -6.86 10.12
CA PHE A 172 8.48 -5.92 9.24
C PHE A 172 7.57 -4.82 8.70
N ILE A 173 6.35 -5.20 8.28
CA ILE A 173 5.32 -4.30 7.76
C ILE A 173 4.75 -3.41 8.87
N ASP A 174 4.34 -4.00 9.99
CA ASP A 174 3.73 -3.28 11.11
C ASP A 174 4.66 -2.17 11.63
N LYS A 175 5.98 -2.43 11.71
CA LYS A 175 7.00 -1.45 12.11
C LYS A 175 7.15 -0.27 11.14
N ARG A 176 6.61 -0.36 9.93
CA ARG A 176 6.73 0.64 8.84
C ARG A 176 5.38 1.07 8.28
N SER A 177 4.30 0.74 9.00
CA SER A 177 2.95 1.12 8.67
C SER A 177 2.76 2.63 8.89
N SER A 178 2.00 3.29 8.01
CA SER A 178 1.70 4.71 8.14
C SER A 178 0.42 4.91 8.96
N THR A 179 0.45 5.82 9.92
CA THR A 179 -0.72 6.19 10.74
C THR A 179 -1.82 6.85 9.92
N LEU A 180 -1.48 7.40 8.74
CA LEU A 180 -2.42 8.08 7.85
C LEU A 180 -3.22 7.13 6.95
N SER A 181 -3.03 5.81 7.07
CA SER A 181 -3.82 4.81 6.34
C SER A 181 -5.32 4.89 6.62
N ILE A 182 -5.72 5.50 7.75
CA ILE A 182 -7.13 5.66 8.12
C ILE A 182 -7.94 6.44 7.07
N VAL A 183 -7.33 7.40 6.35
CA VAL A 183 -8.05 8.18 5.31
C VAL A 183 -8.43 7.35 4.08
N HIS A 184 -7.85 6.15 3.96
CA HIS A 184 -8.16 5.20 2.90
C HIS A 184 -9.16 4.12 3.34
N SER A 185 -9.59 4.14 4.60
CA SER A 185 -10.60 3.19 5.10
C SER A 185 -11.98 3.49 4.53
N HIS A 186 -12.85 2.48 4.54
CA HIS A 186 -14.25 2.64 4.15
C HIS A 186 -14.97 3.62 5.09
N SER A 187 -15.93 4.40 4.56
CA SER A 187 -16.78 5.36 5.29
C SER A 187 -16.08 6.54 5.96
N ILE A 188 -14.74 6.63 5.98
CA ILE A 188 -14.05 7.74 6.63
C ILE A 188 -14.40 9.08 5.96
N TYR A 189 -14.61 9.09 4.65
CA TYR A 189 -15.10 10.25 3.93
C TYR A 189 -16.46 10.72 4.44
N ASP A 190 -17.41 9.80 4.63
CA ASP A 190 -18.77 10.14 5.04
C ASP A 190 -18.79 10.73 6.45
N ILE A 191 -17.97 10.18 7.35
CA ILE A 191 -17.79 10.69 8.71
C ILE A 191 -17.21 12.11 8.66
N LEU A 192 -16.14 12.33 7.88
CA LEU A 192 -15.53 13.66 7.76
C LEU A 192 -16.45 14.65 7.04
N LEU A 193 -17.23 14.22 6.05
CA LEU A 193 -18.23 15.03 5.37
C LEU A 193 -19.31 15.47 6.36
N LEU A 194 -19.78 14.57 7.22
CA LEU A 194 -20.79 14.87 8.23
C LEU A 194 -20.29 15.86 9.28
N VAL A 195 -19.11 15.58 9.84
CA VAL A 195 -18.55 16.32 10.98
C VAL A 195 -17.86 17.62 10.57
N LEU A 196 -17.25 17.67 9.39
CA LEU A 196 -16.46 18.82 8.92
C LEU A 196 -17.04 19.43 7.64
N GLY A 197 -17.39 18.61 6.65
CA GLY A 197 -17.86 19.09 5.34
C GLY A 197 -19.12 19.95 5.44
N PHE A 198 -20.22 19.40 5.99
CA PHE A 198 -21.48 20.14 6.14
C PHE A 198 -21.36 21.40 6.99
N PRO A 199 -20.75 21.36 8.21
CA PRO A 199 -20.54 22.58 8.99
C PRO A 199 -19.71 23.63 8.25
N SER A 200 -18.67 23.21 7.53
CA SER A 200 -17.85 24.13 6.73
C SER A 200 -18.65 24.81 5.62
N SER A 201 -19.53 24.07 4.94
CA SER A 201 -20.40 24.65 3.90
C SER A 201 -21.37 25.68 4.47
N PHE A 202 -21.99 25.43 5.62
CA PHE A 202 -22.83 26.43 6.28
C PHE A 202 -22.04 27.65 6.74
N TRP A 203 -20.83 27.46 7.28
CA TRP A 203 -19.95 28.55 7.67
C TRP A 203 -19.56 29.43 6.48
N VAL A 204 -19.22 28.84 5.33
CA VAL A 204 -18.93 29.59 4.09
C VAL A 204 -20.17 30.38 3.63
N CYS A 205 -21.35 29.78 3.63
CA CYS A 205 -22.60 30.49 3.31
C CYS A 205 -22.81 31.68 4.25
N SER A 206 -22.59 31.51 5.56
CA SER A 206 -22.69 32.61 6.53
C SER A 206 -21.69 33.73 6.26
N LYS A 207 -20.45 33.40 5.89
CA LYS A 207 -19.42 34.40 5.56
C LYS A 207 -19.71 35.17 4.27
N LEU A 208 -20.29 34.51 3.27
CA LEU A 208 -20.62 35.10 1.98
C LEU A 208 -22.01 35.77 1.96
N SER A 209 -22.79 35.65 3.04
CA SER A 209 -24.17 36.16 3.13
C SER A 209 -24.28 37.63 2.71
N ASN A 210 -23.52 38.52 3.36
CA ASN A 210 -23.50 39.95 3.04
C ASN A 210 -23.15 40.21 1.57
N GLN A 211 -22.23 39.44 0.97
CA GLN A 211 -21.85 39.63 -0.43
C GLN A 211 -22.95 39.18 -1.38
N ILE A 212 -23.62 38.07 -1.08
CA ILE A 212 -24.75 37.56 -1.86
C ILE A 212 -25.94 38.51 -1.78
N GLU A 213 -26.27 38.98 -0.57
CA GLU A 213 -27.39 39.89 -0.34
C GLU A 213 -27.14 41.26 -1.00
N THR A 214 -25.95 41.85 -0.83
CA THR A 214 -25.60 43.13 -1.46
C THR A 214 -25.52 43.04 -2.99
N ALA A 215 -25.02 41.94 -3.54
CA ALA A 215 -24.96 41.77 -5.00
C ALA A 215 -26.35 41.61 -5.66
N PHE A 216 -27.35 41.20 -4.89
CA PHE A 216 -28.70 40.90 -5.38
C PHE A 216 -29.80 41.59 -4.56
N GLU A 217 -29.55 42.80 -4.03
CA GLU A 217 -30.52 43.53 -3.18
C GLU A 217 -31.88 43.76 -3.84
N SER A 218 -31.91 43.89 -5.17
CA SER A 218 -33.13 44.02 -5.98
C SER A 218 -33.57 42.71 -6.65
N GLY A 219 -32.86 41.62 -6.39
CA GLY A 219 -33.12 40.30 -6.95
C GLY A 219 -34.32 39.62 -6.31
N SER A 220 -34.85 38.60 -6.97
CA SER A 220 -35.89 37.77 -6.37
C SER A 220 -35.30 36.90 -5.26
N VAL A 221 -36.08 36.70 -4.18
CA VAL A 221 -35.72 35.80 -3.05
C VAL A 221 -35.31 34.41 -3.55
N PHE A 222 -35.92 33.97 -4.65
CA PHE A 222 -35.58 32.72 -5.33
C PHE A 222 -34.11 32.66 -5.78
N VAL A 223 -33.60 33.73 -6.41
CA VAL A 223 -32.21 33.78 -6.90
C VAL A 223 -31.22 33.77 -5.72
N ILE A 224 -31.50 34.52 -4.66
CA ILE A 224 -30.66 34.55 -3.45
C ILE A 224 -30.57 33.15 -2.83
N ASN A 225 -31.70 32.46 -2.65
CA ASN A 225 -31.71 31.09 -2.12
C ASN A 225 -30.98 30.10 -3.02
N ALA A 226 -31.13 30.23 -4.34
CA ALA A 226 -30.39 29.40 -5.30
C ALA A 226 -28.88 29.61 -5.14
N LEU A 227 -28.41 30.84 -4.99
CA LEU A 227 -26.99 31.14 -4.80
C LEU A 227 -26.43 30.51 -3.52
N TYR A 228 -27.16 30.57 -2.40
CA TYR A 228 -26.76 29.87 -1.18
C TYR A 228 -26.63 28.36 -1.39
N LEU A 229 -27.58 27.74 -2.10
CA LEU A 229 -27.51 26.32 -2.44
C LEU A 229 -26.28 26.02 -3.32
N TYR A 230 -25.99 26.84 -4.32
CA TYR A 230 -24.81 26.67 -5.17
C TYR A 230 -23.50 26.80 -4.38
N VAL A 231 -23.38 27.82 -3.52
CA VAL A 231 -22.20 27.99 -2.64
C VAL A 231 -22.03 26.78 -1.73
N PHE A 232 -23.11 26.29 -1.15
CA PHE A 232 -23.09 25.09 -0.31
C PHE A 232 -22.59 23.86 -1.07
N VAL A 233 -23.15 23.59 -2.27
CA VAL A 233 -22.76 22.44 -3.10
C VAL A 233 -21.32 22.57 -3.59
N ILE A 234 -20.88 23.77 -4.03
CA ILE A 234 -19.50 24.03 -4.45
C ILE A 234 -18.53 23.77 -3.29
N THR A 235 -18.88 24.19 -2.07
CA THR A 235 -18.03 23.96 -0.89
C THR A 235 -17.88 22.46 -0.59
N LEU A 236 -18.97 21.68 -0.68
CA LEU A 236 -18.89 20.22 -0.54
C LEU A 236 -18.08 19.57 -1.68
N PHE A 237 -18.15 20.10 -2.89
CA PHE A 237 -17.34 19.63 -4.01
C PHE A 237 -15.84 19.91 -3.79
N ILE A 238 -15.48 21.10 -3.30
CA ILE A 238 -14.11 21.44 -2.91
C ILE A 238 -13.64 20.51 -1.79
N PHE A 239 -14.48 20.25 -0.79
CA PHE A 239 -14.18 19.29 0.28
C PHE A 239 -13.88 17.90 -0.28
N ARG A 240 -14.68 17.40 -1.22
CA ARG A 240 -14.44 16.14 -1.91
C ARG A 240 -13.08 16.14 -2.63
N VAL A 241 -12.77 17.21 -3.36
CA VAL A 241 -11.48 17.38 -4.05
C VAL A 241 -10.31 17.33 -3.07
N LEU A 242 -10.39 18.06 -1.95
CA LEU A 242 -9.37 18.06 -0.91
C LEU A 242 -9.18 16.67 -0.30
N PHE A 243 -10.25 15.92 -0.10
CA PHE A 243 -10.17 14.56 0.41
C PHE A 243 -9.45 13.60 -0.56
N HIS A 244 -9.77 13.64 -1.86
CA HIS A 244 -9.01 12.87 -2.86
C HIS A 244 -7.55 13.29 -2.92
N TYR A 245 -7.27 14.59 -2.79
CA TYR A 245 -5.91 15.10 -2.74
C TYR A 245 -5.14 14.56 -1.53
N ILE A 246 -5.75 14.53 -0.34
CA ILE A 246 -5.15 13.95 0.87
C ILE A 246 -4.79 12.46 0.64
N ARG A 247 -5.69 11.68 0.02
CA ARG A 247 -5.42 10.27 -0.34
C ARG A 247 -4.25 10.12 -1.32
N TRP A 248 -4.11 11.04 -2.28
CA TRP A 248 -2.97 11.02 -3.21
C TRP A 248 -1.65 11.35 -2.53
N VAL A 249 -1.67 12.35 -1.63
CA VAL A 249 -0.50 12.79 -0.88
C VAL A 249 -0.05 11.73 0.15
N CYS A 250 -0.96 10.92 0.67
CA CYS A 250 -0.71 9.93 1.73
C CYS A 250 -1.03 8.49 1.30
N PRO A 251 -0.43 7.96 0.22
CA PRO A 251 -0.82 6.65 -0.33
C PRO A 251 -0.65 5.52 0.68
N LEU A 252 -1.46 4.46 0.54
CA LEU A 252 -1.42 3.27 1.41
C LEU A 252 -0.04 2.63 1.44
N VAL A 253 0.51 2.36 0.25
CA VAL A 253 1.84 1.81 0.09
C VAL A 253 2.69 2.81 -0.69
N GLU A 254 3.75 3.31 -0.06
CA GLU A 254 4.59 4.37 -0.60
C GLU A 254 6.01 3.87 -0.85
N TYR A 255 6.49 4.06 -2.08
CA TYR A 255 7.92 4.00 -2.37
C TYR A 255 8.53 5.40 -2.21
N GLN A 256 9.50 5.52 -1.31
CA GLN A 256 10.21 6.77 -1.01
C GLN A 256 11.42 6.91 -1.93
N SER A 257 11.31 7.80 -2.92
CA SER A 257 12.46 8.27 -3.71
C SER A 257 13.05 9.54 -3.10
N LYS A 258 14.34 9.80 -3.33
CA LYS A 258 15.04 10.97 -2.78
C LYS A 258 14.48 12.29 -3.32
N ASP A 259 14.00 12.31 -4.55
CA ASP A 259 13.49 13.50 -5.24
C ASP A 259 11.96 13.67 -5.09
N ASN A 260 11.33 12.93 -4.18
CA ASN A 260 9.88 12.94 -4.04
C ASN A 260 9.37 14.24 -3.39
N LYS A 261 8.73 15.10 -4.20
CA LYS A 261 8.07 16.35 -3.76
C LYS A 261 6.82 16.13 -2.89
N ILE A 262 6.42 14.89 -2.62
CA ILE A 262 5.26 14.59 -1.78
C ILE A 262 5.35 15.23 -0.40
N PHE A 263 6.53 15.30 0.22
CA PHE A 263 6.68 15.95 1.53
C PHE A 263 6.30 17.43 1.50
N ALA A 264 6.64 18.14 0.42
CA ALA A 264 6.22 19.53 0.23
C ALA A 264 4.70 19.63 0.08
N HIS A 265 4.08 18.73 -0.69
CA HIS A 265 2.62 18.67 -0.80
C HIS A 265 1.93 18.32 0.52
N ARG A 266 2.50 17.43 1.34
CA ARG A 266 2.04 17.12 2.71
C ARG A 266 2.06 18.38 3.58
N ALA A 267 3.16 19.12 3.57
CA ALA A 267 3.33 20.34 4.36
C ALA A 267 2.34 21.43 3.92
N VAL A 268 2.21 21.68 2.62
CA VAL A 268 1.25 22.66 2.08
C VAL A 268 -0.18 22.26 2.43
N SER A 269 -0.55 20.98 2.28
CA SER A 269 -1.88 20.48 2.65
C SER A 269 -2.17 20.69 4.14
N ALA A 270 -1.21 20.38 5.00
CA ALA A 270 -1.34 20.56 6.44
C ALA A 270 -1.53 22.04 6.80
N LEU A 271 -0.74 22.93 6.21
CA LEU A 271 -0.87 24.38 6.42
C LEU A 271 -2.23 24.91 5.97
N LEU A 272 -2.71 24.49 4.80
CA LEU A 272 -4.04 24.86 4.29
C LEU A 272 -5.16 24.35 5.21
N CYS A 273 -5.07 23.10 5.68
CA CYS A 273 -6.04 22.54 6.62
C CYS A 273 -6.04 23.31 7.94
N ILE A 274 -4.86 23.59 8.51
CA ILE A 274 -4.75 24.35 9.76
C ILE A 274 -5.31 25.76 9.60
N GLY A 275 -4.99 26.45 8.50
CA GLY A 275 -5.52 27.79 8.23
C GLY A 275 -7.04 27.80 8.11
N TRP A 276 -7.60 26.87 7.33
CA TRP A 276 -9.04 26.79 7.09
C TRP A 276 -9.80 26.40 8.37
N PHE A 277 -9.44 25.27 8.99
CA PHE A 277 -10.13 24.79 10.19
C PHE A 277 -9.86 25.66 11.41
N GLY A 278 -8.68 26.25 11.52
CA GLY A 278 -8.34 27.22 12.55
C GLY A 278 -9.23 28.47 12.48
N GLN A 279 -9.48 28.99 11.28
CA GLN A 279 -10.37 30.12 11.08
C GLN A 279 -11.83 29.78 11.45
N ILE A 280 -12.32 28.60 11.03
CA ILE A 280 -13.66 28.12 11.42
C ILE A 280 -13.78 28.02 12.94
N ALA A 281 -12.82 27.36 13.60
CA ALA A 281 -12.82 27.17 15.04
C ALA A 281 -12.79 28.51 15.78
N TYR A 282 -11.94 29.45 15.34
CA TYR A 282 -11.86 30.80 15.90
C TYR A 282 -13.21 31.53 15.81
N ASP A 283 -13.87 31.49 14.64
CA ASP A 283 -15.17 32.14 14.46
C ASP A 283 -16.28 31.50 15.31
N VAL A 284 -16.29 30.17 15.44
CA VAL A 284 -17.24 29.45 16.31
C VAL A 284 -17.04 29.84 17.78
N VAL A 285 -15.79 29.83 18.26
CA VAL A 285 -15.45 30.25 19.63
C VAL A 285 -15.87 31.71 19.85
N LYS A 286 -15.51 32.60 18.93
CA LYS A 286 -15.88 34.02 18.99
C LYS A 286 -17.40 34.23 19.06
N TRP A 287 -18.18 33.42 18.35
CA TRP A 287 -19.64 33.47 18.39
C TRP A 287 -20.18 32.99 19.74
N LEU A 288 -19.67 31.88 20.28
CA LEU A 288 -20.09 31.32 21.56
C LEU A 288 -19.81 32.26 22.75
N PHE A 289 -18.71 33.03 22.73
CA PHE A 289 -18.34 33.94 23.83
C PHE A 289 -18.84 35.38 23.68
N LYS A 290 -19.30 35.78 22.49
CA LYS A 290 -19.95 37.09 22.28
C LYS A 290 -21.45 37.06 22.54
N THR A 291 -22.03 35.88 22.68
CA THR A 291 -23.43 35.67 23.07
C THR A 291 -23.50 35.53 24.58
#